data_AF-A0A546Y028-F1
#
_entry.id   AF-A0A546Y028-F1
#
_cell.length_a   1.000
_cell.length_b   1.000
_cell.length_c   1.000
_cell.angle_alpha   90.00
_cell.angle_beta   90.00
_cell.angle_gamma   90.00
#
_symmetry.space_group_name_H-M   'P 1'
#
loop_
_entity.id
_entity.type
_entity.pdbx_description
1 polymer ?
#
loop_
_entity_poly.entity_id
_entity_poly.type
_entity_poly.pdbx_seq_one_letter_code
_entity_poly.pdbx_strand_id
1 'polypeptide(L)'
;MTSEIYAFRLTACRELMESHPESLVIRQQVEALEEALPDKPGIAVSFCRTLIETTCKTILIDRGLTPDGAWEAPKLIAETTKYLHLGIHDDGQADPTLRSGAEKLVRGVNSIIDGVVEIRNAHGSAAHGADAYAPMLDVRYAELLARATDAVVGLLFKTHLNGAEKAPMTRLRYGSFKDFDEWIDSDFGPFIVLETPLVASESLFRTDLNSYRTALIEYIAERDATRTSLIKLLRLRYA
;
A
#
# COMPACT_ATOMS: atom_id res chain seq x y z
N MET A 1 11.02 -36.44 -16.24
CA MET A 1 11.45 -35.03 -16.07
C MET A 1 10.25 -34.27 -15.56
N THR A 2 10.20 -34.00 -14.27
CA THR A 2 9.26 -33.06 -13.68
C THR A 2 9.60 -31.69 -14.27
N SER A 3 8.83 -31.26 -15.26
CA SER A 3 8.72 -29.83 -15.57
C SER A 3 8.33 -29.17 -14.26
N GLU A 4 9.23 -28.43 -13.63
CA GLU A 4 8.80 -27.42 -12.67
C GLU A 4 7.73 -26.61 -13.39
N ILE A 5 6.52 -26.58 -12.81
CA ILE A 5 5.44 -25.77 -13.32
C ILE A 5 5.94 -24.34 -13.18
N TYR A 6 6.33 -23.71 -14.28
CA TYR A 6 6.71 -22.31 -14.28
C TYR A 6 5.49 -21.51 -13.82
N ALA A 7 5.54 -21.06 -12.56
CA ALA A 7 4.51 -20.25 -11.95
C ALA A 7 5.09 -18.87 -11.68
N PHE A 8 4.75 -17.91 -12.55
CA PHE A 8 5.14 -16.53 -12.33
C PHE A 8 4.47 -16.02 -11.04
N ARG A 9 5.24 -15.31 -10.20
CA ARG A 9 4.72 -14.72 -8.95
C ARG A 9 5.24 -13.31 -8.71
N LEU A 10 4.33 -12.45 -8.27
CA LEU A 10 4.55 -11.08 -7.82
C LEU A 10 4.81 -11.10 -6.30
N THR A 11 6.06 -11.31 -5.89
CA THR A 11 6.44 -11.53 -4.50
C THR A 11 6.00 -10.39 -3.59
N ALA A 12 6.28 -9.14 -3.96
CA ALA A 12 5.94 -8.00 -3.12
C ALA A 12 4.42 -7.80 -3.03
N CYS A 13 3.69 -8.07 -4.11
CA CYS A 13 2.24 -8.03 -4.09
C CYS A 13 1.62 -9.16 -3.24
N ARG A 14 2.23 -10.35 -3.23
CA ARG A 14 1.80 -11.46 -2.37
C ARG A 14 1.98 -11.14 -0.88
N GLU A 15 3.11 -10.54 -0.50
CA GLU A 15 3.34 -10.03 0.87
C GLU A 15 2.32 -8.96 1.27
N LEU A 16 1.95 -8.07 0.34
CA LEU A 16 0.90 -7.07 0.55
C LEU A 16 -0.44 -7.73 0.83
N MET A 17 -0.82 -8.74 0.05
CA MET A 17 -2.09 -9.46 0.22
C MET A 17 -2.18 -10.28 1.51
N GLU A 18 -1.05 -10.77 2.00
CA GLU A 18 -0.97 -11.47 3.30
C GLU A 18 -1.17 -10.50 4.46
N SER A 19 -0.57 -9.31 4.39
CA SER A 19 -0.74 -8.26 5.39
C SER A 19 -2.09 -7.52 5.31
N HIS A 20 -2.74 -7.55 4.14
CA HIS A 20 -4.00 -6.84 3.86
C HIS A 20 -4.99 -7.76 3.14
N PRO A 21 -5.53 -8.78 3.81
CA PRO A 21 -6.40 -9.77 3.18
C PRO A 21 -7.67 -9.15 2.56
N GLU A 22 -8.10 -7.98 3.04
CA GLU A 22 -9.25 -7.22 2.56
C GLU A 22 -9.00 -6.47 1.23
N SER A 23 -7.77 -6.45 0.70
CA SER A 23 -7.44 -5.78 -0.56
C SER A 23 -7.90 -6.58 -1.79
N LEU A 24 -9.21 -6.89 -1.87
CA LEU A 24 -9.79 -7.82 -2.84
C LEU A 24 -9.52 -7.44 -4.29
N VAL A 25 -9.55 -6.13 -4.61
CA VAL A 25 -9.28 -5.64 -5.97
C VAL A 25 -7.83 -5.86 -6.37
N ILE A 26 -6.87 -5.57 -5.47
CA ILE A 26 -5.45 -5.84 -5.71
C ILE A 26 -5.22 -7.34 -5.85
N ARG A 27 -5.82 -8.16 -4.98
CA ARG A 27 -5.74 -9.63 -5.05
C ARG A 27 -6.19 -10.15 -6.40
N GLN A 28 -7.36 -9.72 -6.87
CA GLN A 28 -7.89 -10.12 -8.18
C GLN A 28 -6.95 -9.73 -9.32
N GLN A 29 -6.37 -8.51 -9.28
CA GLN A 29 -5.45 -8.03 -10.32
C GLN A 29 -4.13 -8.82 -10.31
N VAL A 30 -3.59 -9.13 -9.14
CA VAL A 30 -2.36 -9.92 -8.97
C VAL A 30 -2.56 -11.34 -9.48
N GLU A 31 -3.64 -12.00 -9.07
CA GLU A 31 -3.96 -13.36 -9.49
C GLU A 31 -4.20 -13.45 -11.01
N ALA A 32 -4.93 -12.48 -11.58
CA ALA A 32 -5.16 -12.43 -13.01
C ALA A 32 -3.89 -12.14 -13.84
N LEU A 33 -2.95 -11.35 -13.30
CA LEU A 33 -1.66 -11.10 -13.93
C LEU A 33 -0.78 -12.36 -13.90
N GLU A 34 -0.69 -13.02 -12.75
CA GLU A 34 0.08 -14.26 -12.58
C GLU A 34 -0.47 -15.39 -13.45
N GLU A 35 -1.80 -15.55 -13.52
CA GLU A 35 -2.46 -16.54 -14.40
C GLU A 35 -2.28 -16.22 -15.89
N ALA A 36 -2.17 -14.94 -16.25
CA ALA A 36 -1.95 -14.54 -17.63
C ALA A 36 -0.53 -14.84 -18.14
N LEU A 37 0.45 -15.07 -17.27
CA LEU A 37 1.82 -15.40 -17.69
C LEU A 37 2.05 -16.92 -17.62
N PRO A 38 2.72 -17.51 -18.63
CA PRO A 38 3.30 -16.88 -19.83
C PRO A 38 2.33 -16.72 -21.02
N ASP A 39 1.13 -17.29 -20.93
CA ASP A 39 0.30 -17.61 -22.10
C ASP A 39 -0.42 -16.43 -22.76
N LYS A 40 -0.65 -15.34 -22.00
CA LYS A 40 -1.47 -14.18 -22.41
C LYS A 40 -0.74 -12.87 -22.06
N PRO A 41 0.43 -12.58 -22.68
CA PRO A 41 1.28 -11.45 -22.31
C PRO A 41 0.61 -10.08 -22.45
N GLY A 42 -0.26 -9.89 -23.45
CA GLY A 42 -1.05 -8.66 -23.60
C GLY A 42 -2.06 -8.41 -22.48
N ILE A 43 -2.60 -9.48 -21.87
CA ILE A 43 -3.46 -9.38 -20.68
C ILE A 43 -2.62 -9.03 -19.47
N ALA A 44 -1.49 -9.71 -19.25
CA ALA A 44 -0.57 -9.45 -18.14
C ALA A 44 -0.14 -7.97 -18.09
N VAL A 45 0.29 -7.40 -19.23
CA VAL A 45 0.68 -5.98 -19.31
C VAL A 45 -0.49 -5.02 -19.05
N SER A 46 -1.72 -5.42 -19.39
CA SER A 46 -2.91 -4.60 -19.07
C SER A 46 -3.14 -4.53 -17.54
N PHE A 47 -2.89 -5.63 -16.83
CA PHE A 47 -2.94 -5.66 -15.36
C PHE A 47 -1.79 -4.90 -14.71
N CYS A 48 -0.59 -4.86 -15.30
CA CYS A 48 0.52 -4.08 -14.76
C CYS A 48 0.14 -2.61 -14.49
N ARG A 49 -0.42 -1.93 -15.51
CA ARG A 49 -0.89 -0.54 -15.36
C ARG A 49 -2.00 -0.43 -14.32
N THR A 50 -2.99 -1.32 -14.40
CA THR A 50 -4.16 -1.29 -13.52
C THR A 50 -3.76 -1.45 -12.04
N LEU A 51 -2.78 -2.32 -11.77
CA LEU A 51 -2.25 -2.57 -10.44
C LEU A 51 -1.50 -1.35 -9.88
N ILE A 52 -0.70 -0.68 -10.71
CA ILE A 52 -0.03 0.58 -10.33
C ILE A 52 -1.08 1.66 -9.99
N GLU A 53 -2.07 1.87 -10.85
CA GLU A 53 -3.13 2.86 -10.62
C GLU A 53 -3.93 2.58 -9.35
N THR A 54 -4.31 1.31 -9.15
CA THR A 54 -5.06 0.87 -7.96
C THR A 54 -4.25 1.10 -6.68
N THR A 55 -2.96 0.79 -6.71
CA THR A 55 -2.04 1.03 -5.58
C THR A 55 -1.96 2.52 -5.25
N CYS A 56 -1.74 3.38 -6.24
CA CYS A 56 -1.67 4.83 -6.05
C CYS A 56 -2.98 5.42 -5.53
N LYS A 57 -4.12 5.02 -6.12
CA LYS A 57 -5.45 5.46 -5.65
C LYS A 57 -5.65 5.05 -4.19
N THR A 58 -5.27 3.83 -3.82
CA THR A 58 -5.34 3.34 -2.44
C THR A 58 -4.52 4.21 -1.50
N ILE A 59 -3.26 4.50 -1.83
CA ILE A 59 -2.37 5.33 -1.00
C ILE A 59 -2.92 6.76 -0.88
N LEU A 60 -3.36 7.37 -1.98
CA LEU A 60 -3.92 8.74 -1.96
C LEU A 60 -5.17 8.84 -1.09
N ILE A 61 -6.08 7.87 -1.19
CA ILE A 61 -7.28 7.78 -0.35
C ILE A 61 -6.90 7.57 1.11
N ASP A 62 -5.94 6.69 1.39
CA ASP A 62 -5.42 6.51 2.75
C ASP A 62 -4.82 7.80 3.31
N ARG A 63 -4.27 8.68 2.47
CA ARG A 63 -3.73 10.00 2.84
C ARG A 63 -4.77 11.13 2.82
N GLY A 64 -6.05 10.81 2.62
CA GLY A 64 -7.15 11.77 2.68
C GLY A 64 -7.41 12.56 1.39
N LEU A 65 -6.78 12.16 0.29
CA LEU A 65 -7.05 12.73 -1.03
C LEU A 65 -8.10 11.92 -1.76
N THR A 66 -8.94 12.60 -2.54
CA THR A 66 -9.86 11.95 -3.48
C THR A 66 -9.28 12.13 -4.88
N PRO A 67 -8.66 11.09 -5.47
CA PRO A 67 -8.17 11.17 -6.84
C PRO A 67 -9.32 11.41 -7.81
N ASP A 68 -9.12 12.30 -8.79
CA ASP A 68 -10.07 12.48 -9.89
C ASP A 68 -10.11 11.21 -10.75
N GLY A 69 -11.30 10.84 -11.25
CA GLY A 69 -11.48 9.70 -12.13
C GLY A 69 -10.73 9.81 -13.46
N ALA A 70 -10.39 11.03 -13.89
CA ALA A 70 -9.62 11.30 -15.10
C ALA A 70 -8.08 11.21 -14.90
N TRP A 71 -7.61 10.97 -13.67
CA TRP A 71 -6.17 10.86 -13.44
C TRP A 71 -5.64 9.51 -13.93
N GLU A 72 -4.62 9.61 -14.79
CA GLU A 72 -3.89 8.48 -15.33
C GLU A 72 -2.65 8.15 -14.48
N ALA A 73 -2.06 6.97 -14.70
CA ALA A 73 -0.92 6.44 -13.94
C ALA A 73 0.21 7.47 -13.67
N PRO A 74 0.69 8.27 -14.65
CA PRO A 74 1.75 9.25 -14.38
C PRO A 74 1.35 10.30 -13.35
N LYS A 75 0.11 10.80 -13.42
CA LYS A 75 -0.40 11.82 -12.48
C LYS A 75 -0.65 11.23 -11.09
N LEU A 76 -1.24 10.04 -11.04
CA LEU A 76 -1.48 9.33 -9.77
C LEU A 76 -0.19 9.12 -8.98
N ILE A 77 0.91 8.76 -9.66
CA ILE A 77 2.22 8.55 -9.03
C ILE A 77 2.85 9.87 -8.59
N ALA A 78 2.82 10.88 -9.44
CA ALA A 78 3.35 12.20 -9.10
C ALA A 78 2.68 12.76 -7.83
N GLU A 79 1.39 12.52 -7.64
CA GLU A 79 0.69 12.88 -6.40
C GLU A 79 1.02 11.93 -5.25
N THR A 80 1.03 10.62 -5.49
CA THR A 80 1.32 9.59 -4.45
C THR A 80 2.68 9.81 -3.81
N THR A 81 3.71 10.06 -4.62
CA THR A 81 5.11 10.19 -4.16
C THR A 81 5.34 11.37 -3.23
N LYS A 82 4.49 12.40 -3.26
CA LYS A 82 4.52 13.53 -2.31
C LYS A 82 4.24 13.09 -0.86
N TYR A 83 3.56 11.95 -0.67
CA TYR A 83 3.17 11.44 0.64
C TYR A 83 4.09 10.33 1.18
N LEU A 84 5.09 9.92 0.40
CA LEU A 84 5.97 8.80 0.76
C LEU A 84 7.16 9.21 1.63
N HIS A 85 7.37 10.51 1.89
CA HIS A 85 8.42 11.04 2.78
C HIS A 85 9.82 10.42 2.55
N LEU A 86 10.15 10.10 1.30
CA LEU A 86 11.40 9.45 0.96
C LEU A 86 12.59 10.40 1.25
N GLY A 87 13.62 9.90 1.91
CA GLY A 87 14.83 10.68 2.21
C GLY A 87 14.89 11.37 3.57
N ILE A 88 14.04 10.95 4.52
CA ILE A 88 14.01 11.45 5.90
C ILE A 88 14.31 10.28 6.84
N HIS A 89 15.22 10.48 7.80
CA HIS A 89 15.49 9.50 8.86
C HIS A 89 14.32 9.34 9.83
N ASP A 90 14.36 8.32 10.68
CA ASP A 90 13.30 8.05 11.66
C ASP A 90 13.21 9.10 12.76
N ASP A 91 14.31 9.77 13.05
CA ASP A 91 14.37 10.92 13.96
C ASP A 91 13.95 12.26 13.30
N GLY A 92 13.51 12.22 12.03
CA GLY A 92 13.10 13.39 11.27
C GLY A 92 14.25 14.20 10.67
N GLN A 93 15.51 13.78 10.84
CA GLN A 93 16.64 14.49 10.25
C GLN A 93 16.66 14.29 8.73
N ALA A 94 16.84 15.40 8.02
CA ALA A 94 17.01 15.39 6.57
C ALA A 94 18.45 15.00 6.22
N ASP A 95 18.61 13.95 5.42
CA ASP A 95 19.88 13.56 4.83
C ASP A 95 19.90 13.98 3.36
N PRO A 96 20.73 14.98 2.98
CA PRO A 96 20.75 15.49 1.60
C PRO A 96 21.10 14.43 0.55
N THR A 97 21.98 13.48 0.89
CA THR A 97 22.40 12.41 -0.01
C THR A 97 21.30 11.37 -0.17
N LEU A 98 20.67 10.96 0.93
CA LEU A 98 19.54 10.04 0.91
C LEU A 98 18.35 10.65 0.16
N ARG A 99 18.05 11.94 0.41
CA ARG A 99 17.01 12.68 -0.31
C ARG A 99 17.29 12.75 -1.81
N SER A 100 18.52 13.08 -2.21
CA SER A 100 18.90 13.09 -3.63
C SER A 100 18.77 11.70 -4.27
N GLY A 101 19.14 10.65 -3.53
CA GLY A 101 18.97 9.25 -3.96
C GLY A 101 17.50 8.86 -4.11
N ALA A 102 16.66 9.21 -3.13
CA ALA A 102 15.22 9.02 -3.17
C ALA A 102 14.57 9.71 -4.37
N GLU A 103 14.93 10.95 -4.65
CA GLU A 103 14.43 11.69 -5.82
C GLU A 103 14.84 11.01 -7.15
N LYS A 104 16.05 10.43 -7.22
CA LYS A 104 16.47 9.62 -8.39
C LYS A 104 15.65 8.34 -8.52
N LEU A 105 15.37 7.65 -7.42
CA LEU A 105 14.52 6.46 -7.41
C LEU A 105 13.11 6.77 -7.88
N VAL A 106 12.50 7.87 -7.40
CA VAL A 106 11.18 8.33 -7.85
C VAL A 106 11.16 8.61 -9.35
N ARG A 107 12.21 9.26 -9.89
CA ARG A 107 12.33 9.45 -11.34
C ARG A 107 12.44 8.12 -12.09
N GLY A 108 13.20 7.16 -11.57
CA GLY A 108 13.27 5.81 -12.15
C GLY A 108 11.93 5.07 -12.15
N VAL A 109 11.17 5.19 -11.05
CA VAL A 109 9.79 4.66 -10.96
C VAL A 109 8.91 5.29 -12.03
N ASN A 110 8.96 6.61 -12.21
CA ASN A 110 8.20 7.28 -13.28
C ASN A 110 8.57 6.73 -14.66
N SER A 111 9.86 6.56 -14.96
CA SER A 111 10.33 5.98 -16.23
C SER A 111 9.84 4.54 -16.46
N ILE A 112 9.80 3.71 -15.42
CA ILE A 112 9.23 2.36 -15.51
C ILE A 112 7.75 2.42 -15.91
N ILE A 113 7.00 3.32 -15.28
CA ILE A 113 5.55 3.44 -15.47
C ILE A 113 5.23 3.98 -16.86
N ASP A 114 6.01 4.97 -17.33
CA ASP A 114 5.91 5.45 -18.71
C ASP A 114 6.13 4.30 -19.70
N GLY A 115 7.14 3.44 -19.46
CA GLY A 115 7.37 2.24 -20.26
C GLY A 115 6.23 1.22 -20.20
N VAL A 116 5.64 1.00 -19.01
CA VAL A 116 4.44 0.15 -18.86
C VAL A 116 3.28 0.72 -19.68
N VAL A 117 3.03 2.03 -19.62
CA VAL A 117 1.93 2.69 -20.34
C VAL A 117 2.16 2.61 -21.85
N GLU A 118 3.38 2.87 -22.31
CA GLU A 118 3.74 2.83 -23.73
C GLU A 118 3.55 1.42 -24.30
N ILE A 119 4.11 0.39 -23.66
CA ILE A 119 3.99 -1.00 -24.13
C ILE A 119 2.54 -1.48 -24.02
N ARG A 120 1.80 -1.11 -22.97
CA ARG A 120 0.38 -1.45 -22.82
C ARG A 120 -0.46 -0.83 -23.94
N ASN A 121 -0.18 0.41 -24.31
CA ASN A 121 -0.93 1.08 -25.38
C ASN A 121 -0.65 0.46 -26.74
N ALA A 122 0.58 0.00 -26.99
CA ALA A 122 0.98 -0.66 -28.23
C ALA A 122 0.57 -2.14 -28.32
N HIS A 123 0.60 -2.87 -27.21
CA HIS A 123 0.52 -4.34 -27.22
C HIS A 123 -0.41 -4.98 -26.16
N GLY A 124 -1.09 -4.17 -25.35
CA GLY A 124 -2.05 -4.67 -24.37
C GLY A 124 -3.30 -5.26 -25.03
N SER A 125 -4.05 -6.07 -24.27
CA SER A 125 -5.31 -6.69 -24.72
C SER A 125 -6.38 -5.68 -25.19
N ALA A 126 -6.30 -4.43 -24.73
CA ALA A 126 -7.14 -3.31 -25.12
C ALA A 126 -6.40 -2.26 -25.97
N ALA A 127 -5.29 -2.64 -26.62
CA ALA A 127 -4.56 -1.74 -27.53
C ALA A 127 -5.50 -1.29 -28.66
N HIS A 128 -5.73 0.01 -28.75
CA HIS A 128 -6.59 0.57 -29.79
C HIS A 128 -5.90 0.51 -31.15
N GLY A 129 -6.60 0.02 -32.17
CA GLY A 129 -6.14 0.08 -33.56
C GLY A 129 -5.17 -1.02 -33.98
N ALA A 130 -5.00 -2.08 -33.18
CA ALA A 130 -4.27 -3.26 -33.63
C ALA A 130 -5.06 -3.96 -34.75
N ASP A 131 -4.41 -4.13 -35.90
CA ASP A 131 -4.92 -4.97 -36.98
C ASP A 131 -4.89 -6.46 -36.58
N ALA A 132 -5.71 -7.30 -37.22
CA ALA A 132 -5.81 -8.73 -36.93
C ALA A 132 -4.46 -9.49 -37.10
N TYR A 133 -3.50 -8.92 -37.82
CA TYR A 133 -2.17 -9.49 -38.06
C TYR A 133 -1.04 -8.77 -37.31
N ALA A 134 -1.37 -7.87 -36.37
CA ALA A 134 -0.36 -7.22 -35.55
C ALA A 134 0.44 -8.25 -34.74
N PRO A 135 1.77 -8.06 -34.60
CA PRO A 135 2.60 -8.99 -33.84
C PRO A 135 2.17 -9.01 -32.36
N MET A 136 2.04 -10.21 -31.81
CA MET A 136 1.79 -10.39 -30.38
C MET A 136 3.02 -9.98 -29.56
N LEU A 137 2.78 -9.51 -28.33
CA LEU A 137 3.85 -9.18 -27.41
C LEU A 137 4.67 -10.42 -27.05
N ASP A 138 5.99 -10.31 -27.14
CA ASP A 138 6.89 -11.35 -26.65
C ASP A 138 6.77 -11.44 -25.11
N VAL A 139 6.59 -12.67 -24.61
CA VAL A 139 6.44 -12.98 -23.19
C VAL A 139 7.54 -12.37 -22.32
N ARG A 140 8.78 -12.26 -22.83
CA ARG A 140 9.92 -11.69 -22.11
C ARG A 140 9.67 -10.24 -21.68
N TYR A 141 8.96 -9.46 -22.50
CA TYR A 141 8.60 -8.08 -22.16
C TYR A 141 7.47 -8.03 -21.13
N ALA A 142 6.50 -8.93 -21.23
CA ALA A 142 5.41 -9.01 -20.25
C ALA A 142 5.94 -9.41 -18.87
N GLU A 143 6.85 -10.37 -18.80
CA GLU A 143 7.52 -10.76 -17.55
C GLU A 143 8.39 -9.63 -16.99
N LEU A 144 9.15 -8.93 -17.84
CA LEU A 144 9.95 -7.77 -17.42
C LEU A 144 9.07 -6.69 -16.79
N LEU A 145 7.96 -6.34 -17.45
CA LEU A 145 7.03 -5.33 -16.95
C LEU A 145 6.30 -5.79 -15.68
N ALA A 146 5.94 -7.06 -15.58
CA ALA A 146 5.34 -7.63 -14.38
C ALA A 146 6.29 -7.57 -13.19
N ARG A 147 7.57 -7.92 -13.37
CA ARG A 147 8.60 -7.80 -12.32
C ARG A 147 8.86 -6.36 -11.93
N ALA A 148 8.94 -5.46 -12.91
CA ALA A 148 9.10 -4.04 -12.65
C ALA A 148 7.88 -3.48 -11.88
N THR A 149 6.68 -3.92 -12.24
CA THR A 149 5.43 -3.55 -11.54
C THR A 149 5.44 -4.04 -10.10
N ASP A 150 5.85 -5.28 -9.84
CA ASP A 150 5.97 -5.83 -8.48
C ASP A 150 6.90 -4.97 -7.62
N ALA A 151 8.06 -4.59 -8.18
CA ALA A 151 9.02 -3.73 -7.49
C ALA A 151 8.45 -2.33 -7.19
N VAL A 152 7.74 -1.73 -8.15
CA VAL A 152 7.09 -0.42 -7.96
C VAL A 152 6.01 -0.49 -6.90
N VAL A 153 5.09 -1.45 -6.99
CA VAL A 153 3.99 -1.63 -6.02
C VAL A 153 4.55 -1.90 -4.63
N GLY A 154 5.53 -2.80 -4.52
CA GLY A 154 6.22 -3.11 -3.28
C GLY A 154 6.86 -1.89 -2.64
N LEU A 155 7.58 -1.08 -3.42
CA LEU A 155 8.19 0.15 -2.94
C LEU A 155 7.13 1.14 -2.43
N LEU A 156 6.14 1.48 -3.28
CA LEU A 156 5.12 2.47 -2.94
C LEU A 156 4.36 2.07 -1.67
N PHE A 157 3.95 0.81 -1.58
CA PHE A 157 3.13 0.33 -0.47
C PHE A 157 3.92 0.17 0.82
N LYS A 158 5.12 -0.45 0.78
CA LYS A 158 5.96 -0.59 1.98
C LYS A 158 6.36 0.77 2.54
N THR A 159 6.72 1.71 1.69
CA THR A 159 7.02 3.08 2.14
C THR A 159 5.79 3.77 2.71
N HIS A 160 4.61 3.61 2.08
CA HIS A 160 3.37 4.17 2.61
C HIS A 160 3.05 3.65 4.01
N LEU A 161 3.12 2.33 4.24
CA LEU A 161 2.83 1.74 5.54
C LEU A 161 3.85 2.16 6.61
N ASN A 162 5.14 2.14 6.29
CA ASN A 162 6.18 2.56 7.23
C ASN A 162 6.07 4.07 7.57
N GLY A 163 5.52 4.87 6.66
CA GLY A 163 5.26 6.30 6.86
C GLY A 163 3.92 6.62 7.53
N ALA A 164 3.17 5.63 8.02
CA ALA A 164 1.87 5.85 8.65
C ALA A 164 1.96 6.63 9.98
N GLU A 165 3.03 6.42 10.76
CA GLU A 165 3.26 7.14 12.03
C GLU A 165 3.56 8.64 11.81
N LYS A 166 4.20 8.98 10.69
CA LYS A 166 4.67 10.35 10.39
C LYS A 166 3.60 11.24 9.76
N ALA A 167 2.58 10.65 9.13
CA ALA A 167 1.44 11.38 8.57
C ALA A 167 0.15 10.55 8.74
N PRO A 168 -0.84 11.01 9.54
CA PRO A 168 -2.04 10.24 9.85
C PRO A 168 -2.75 9.75 8.60
N MET A 169 -3.06 8.46 8.55
CA MET A 169 -3.93 7.91 7.51
C MET A 169 -5.39 8.25 7.84
N THR A 170 -6.14 8.69 6.83
CA THR A 170 -7.59 8.92 6.93
C THR A 170 -8.35 7.61 7.04
N ARG A 171 -7.83 6.54 6.41
CA ARG A 171 -8.32 5.17 6.59
C ARG A 171 -7.62 4.54 7.79
N LEU A 172 -8.39 4.22 8.83
CA LEU A 172 -7.93 3.45 9.97
C LEU A 172 -7.51 2.04 9.52
N ARG A 173 -6.34 1.57 9.99
CA ARG A 173 -5.88 0.19 9.82
C ARG A 173 -5.62 -0.42 11.20
N TYR A 174 -6.08 -1.66 11.39
CA TYR A 174 -5.84 -2.39 12.63
C TYR A 174 -4.33 -2.51 12.89
N GLY A 175 -3.91 -2.38 14.16
CA GLY A 175 -2.49 -2.40 14.54
C GLY A 175 -1.74 -1.07 14.35
N SER A 176 -2.38 -0.03 13.79
CA SER A 176 -1.76 1.30 13.67
C SER A 176 -1.61 2.01 15.03
N PHE A 177 -2.32 1.53 16.06
CA PHE A 177 -2.35 2.15 17.39
C PHE A 177 -2.11 1.08 18.46
N LYS A 178 -0.92 0.45 18.45
CA LYS A 178 -0.59 -0.68 19.34
C LYS A 178 -0.89 -0.41 20.81
N ASP A 179 -0.53 0.76 21.33
CA ASP A 179 -0.82 1.15 22.72
C ASP A 179 -2.32 1.15 23.06
N PHE A 180 -3.16 1.50 22.08
CA PHE A 180 -4.61 1.49 22.21
C PHE A 180 -5.16 0.08 22.04
N ASP A 181 -4.65 -0.67 21.07
CA ASP A 181 -5.01 -2.08 20.85
C ASP A 181 -4.71 -2.90 22.10
N GLU A 182 -3.51 -2.78 22.66
CA GLU A 182 -3.08 -3.41 23.91
C GLU A 182 -3.92 -2.95 25.12
N TRP A 183 -4.34 -1.69 25.16
CA TRP A 183 -5.23 -1.20 26.21
C TRP A 183 -6.61 -1.88 26.15
N ILE A 184 -7.22 -1.96 24.96
CA ILE A 184 -8.47 -2.72 24.80
C ILE A 184 -8.25 -4.19 25.17
N ASP A 185 -7.19 -4.80 24.67
CA ASP A 185 -6.93 -6.24 24.87
C ASP A 185 -6.57 -6.59 26.32
N SER A 186 -6.01 -5.66 27.09
CA SER A 186 -5.77 -5.85 28.53
C SER A 186 -7.06 -5.70 29.35
N ASP A 187 -7.89 -4.72 29.05
CA ASP A 187 -9.08 -4.41 29.86
C ASP A 187 -10.27 -5.32 29.52
N PHE A 188 -10.35 -5.78 28.27
CA PHE A 188 -11.43 -6.62 27.78
C PHE A 188 -10.97 -8.05 27.47
N GLY A 189 -9.67 -8.32 27.51
CA GLY A 189 -9.08 -9.65 27.42
C GLY A 189 -9.13 -10.28 26.03
N PRO A 190 -8.39 -11.38 25.79
CA PRO A 190 -8.74 -12.30 24.72
C PRO A 190 -10.00 -13.10 25.13
N PHE A 191 -11.02 -13.11 24.29
CA PHE A 191 -12.20 -13.96 24.47
C PHE A 191 -11.97 -15.32 23.80
N ILE A 192 -12.42 -16.42 24.37
CA ILE A 192 -12.41 -17.71 23.67
C ILE A 192 -13.83 -18.03 23.22
N VAL A 193 -14.03 -18.15 21.91
CA VAL A 193 -15.28 -18.65 21.32
C VAL A 193 -15.00 -20.02 20.74
N LEU A 194 -15.65 -21.05 21.32
CA LEU A 194 -15.31 -22.46 21.11
C LEU A 194 -13.85 -22.74 21.47
N GLU A 195 -12.96 -22.80 20.47
CA GLU A 195 -11.52 -23.04 20.63
C GLU A 195 -10.68 -21.93 19.96
N THR A 196 -11.32 -20.86 19.49
CA THR A 196 -10.64 -19.75 18.81
C THR A 196 -10.48 -18.57 19.75
N PRO A 197 -9.23 -18.10 20.01
CA PRO A 197 -9.01 -16.86 20.70
C PRO A 197 -9.39 -15.68 19.79
N LEU A 198 -10.25 -14.81 20.31
CA LEU A 198 -10.63 -13.54 19.71
C LEU A 198 -9.91 -12.42 20.45
N VAL A 199 -9.13 -11.65 19.71
CA VAL A 199 -8.51 -10.41 20.19
C VAL A 199 -9.57 -9.32 20.20
N ALA A 200 -9.73 -8.60 21.31
CA ALA A 200 -10.85 -7.69 21.52
C ALA A 200 -10.75 -6.45 20.63
N SER A 201 -9.57 -5.86 20.57
CA SER A 201 -9.25 -4.72 19.70
C SER A 201 -9.50 -5.08 18.23
N GLU A 202 -9.01 -6.24 17.78
CA GLU A 202 -9.21 -6.74 16.42
C GLU A 202 -10.68 -7.00 16.11
N SER A 203 -11.39 -7.63 17.04
CA SER A 203 -12.81 -7.95 16.88
C SER A 203 -13.65 -6.68 16.79
N LEU A 204 -13.38 -5.69 17.64
CA LEU A 204 -14.04 -4.39 17.59
C LEU A 204 -13.74 -3.67 16.27
N PHE A 205 -12.48 -3.64 15.86
CA PHE A 205 -12.06 -3.02 14.60
C PHE A 205 -12.79 -3.63 13.38
N ARG A 206 -12.86 -4.97 13.33
CA ARG A 206 -13.46 -5.70 12.20
C ARG A 206 -14.99 -5.64 12.21
N THR A 207 -15.62 -5.54 13.38
CA THR A 207 -17.09 -5.63 13.51
C THR A 207 -17.74 -4.25 13.52
N ASP A 208 -17.14 -3.26 14.19
CA ASP A 208 -17.65 -1.89 14.28
C ASP A 208 -16.50 -0.87 14.30
N LEU A 209 -16.06 -0.46 13.10
CA LEU A 209 -15.00 0.52 12.93
C LEU A 209 -15.36 1.90 13.52
N ASN A 210 -16.65 2.26 13.57
CA ASN A 210 -17.06 3.53 14.15
C ASN A 210 -16.91 3.52 15.66
N SER A 211 -17.31 2.43 16.33
CA SER A 211 -17.07 2.25 17.76
C SER A 211 -15.58 2.19 18.09
N TYR A 212 -14.78 1.48 17.29
CA TYR A 212 -13.32 1.49 17.43
C TYR A 212 -12.75 2.91 17.34
N ARG A 213 -13.19 3.69 16.34
CA ARG A 213 -12.74 5.08 16.13
C ARG A 213 -13.14 6.00 17.28
N THR A 214 -14.37 5.90 17.77
CA THR A 214 -14.86 6.70 18.90
C THR A 214 -14.03 6.41 20.15
N ALA A 215 -13.82 5.14 20.47
CA ALA A 215 -13.00 4.73 21.60
C ALA A 215 -11.54 5.20 21.46
N LEU A 216 -10.97 5.18 20.24
CA LEU A 216 -9.63 5.70 19.98
C LEU A 216 -9.54 7.22 20.24
N ILE A 217 -10.55 7.98 19.83
CA ILE A 217 -10.59 9.43 20.07
C ILE A 217 -10.64 9.73 21.58
N GLU A 218 -11.46 8.99 22.33
CA GLU A 218 -11.56 9.12 23.78
C GLU A 218 -10.23 8.78 24.47
N TYR A 219 -9.61 7.66 24.09
CA TYR A 219 -8.31 7.23 24.61
C TYR A 219 -7.21 8.28 24.39
N ILE A 220 -7.12 8.85 23.19
CA ILE A 220 -6.14 9.90 22.89
C ILE A 220 -6.40 11.14 23.75
N ALA A 221 -7.67 11.57 23.87
CA ALA A 221 -8.04 12.74 24.66
C ALA A 221 -7.68 12.59 26.15
N GLU A 222 -7.92 11.41 26.73
CA GLU A 222 -7.58 11.14 28.13
C GLU A 222 -6.08 11.15 28.39
N ARG A 223 -5.28 10.55 27.49
CA ARG A 223 -3.81 10.55 27.61
C ARG A 223 -3.21 11.95 27.48
N ASP A 224 -3.74 12.78 26.58
CA ASP A 224 -3.29 14.17 26.42
C ASP A 224 -3.66 15.05 27.63
N ALA A 225 -4.86 14.86 28.20
CA ALA A 225 -5.27 15.54 29.42
C ALA A 225 -4.40 15.15 30.63
N THR A 226 -4.07 13.86 30.75
CA THR A 226 -3.20 13.33 31.80
C THR A 226 -1.77 13.85 31.68
N ARG A 227 -1.23 13.88 30.46
CA ARG A 227 0.10 14.44 30.15
C ARG A 227 0.19 15.93 30.48
N THR A 228 -0.83 16.71 30.12
CA THR A 228 -0.89 18.15 30.41
C THR A 228 -0.91 18.42 31.92
N SER A 229 -1.66 17.60 32.67
CA SER A 229 -1.76 17.70 34.12
C SER A 229 -0.44 17.33 34.83
N LEU A 230 0.25 16.28 34.37
CA LEU A 230 1.57 15.89 34.85
C LEU A 230 2.63 16.96 34.60
N ILE A 231 2.66 17.57 33.41
CA ILE A 231 3.61 18.65 33.09
C ILE A 231 3.37 19.86 34.00
N LYS A 232 2.10 20.19 34.28
CA LYS A 232 1.73 21.29 35.19
C LYS A 232 2.18 21.01 36.64
N LEU A 233 1.99 19.78 37.11
CA LEU A 233 2.45 19.34 38.44
C LEU A 233 3.97 19.34 38.57
N LEU A 234 4.70 18.89 37.54
CA LEU A 234 6.16 18.92 37.54
C LEU A 234 6.71 20.35 37.53
N ARG A 235 6.11 21.28 36.77
CA ARG A 235 6.50 22.70 36.79
C ARG A 235 6.26 23.38 38.14
N LEU A 236 5.24 22.99 38.89
CA LEU A 236 4.96 23.49 40.23
C LEU A 236 5.90 22.90 41.30
N ARG A 237 6.57 21.77 41.01
CA ARG A 237 7.47 21.08 41.94
C ARG A 237 8.93 21.51 41.82
N TYR A 238 9.28 22.21 40.74
CA TYR A 238 10.63 22.69 40.42
C TYR A 238 10.70 24.22 40.21
N ALA A 239 9.67 24.95 40.64
CA ALA A 239 9.66 26.42 40.78
C ALA A 239 9.72 26.78 42.26
#